data_AF-A0A1Z1W537-F1
#
_entry.id   AF-A0A1Z1W537-F1
#
_cell.length_a   1.000
_cell.length_b   1.000
_cell.length_c   1.000
_cell.angle_alpha   90.00
_cell.angle_beta   90.00
_cell.angle_gamma   90.00
#
_symmetry.space_group_name_H-M   'P 1'
#
loop_
_entity.id
_entity.type
_entity.pdbx_description
1 polymer ?
#
loop_
_entity_poly.entity_id
_entity_poly.type
_entity_poly.pdbx_seq_one_letter_code
_entity_poly.pdbx_strand_id
1 'polypeptide(L)'
;MGLGPTPYNKRNPALRAEHAAVVFDLKIQGLSLREIDDLSRKPDGPTGGHRVSVTTAKEMIREEAARRVDPKVDEYRAIELARLEAALERLKGLEDAAREVLAREHITVNNGRIIVHDGAPLPDDSPVLAAIDRLIKVEDARQRNSESRRRLLGLDMPVKVDAQVTETTQQDLELQEMIRDARARVQLEEQQIVDGGAE
;
A
#
# COMPACT_ATOMS: atom_id res chain seq x y z
N MET A 1 -25.86 -46.16 26.77
CA MET A 1 -26.32 -44.76 26.87
C MET A 1 -25.41 -43.93 25.96
N GLY A 2 -25.88 -43.56 24.76
CA GLY A 2 -25.10 -42.74 23.84
C GLY A 2 -25.08 -41.29 24.34
N LEU A 3 -23.89 -40.74 24.58
CA LEU A 3 -23.70 -39.32 24.84
C LEU A 3 -24.19 -38.55 23.62
N GLY A 4 -25.28 -37.79 23.77
CA GLY A 4 -25.79 -36.91 22.74
C GLY A 4 -24.76 -35.84 22.34
N PRO A 5 -24.94 -35.20 21.17
CA PRO A 5 -24.01 -34.20 20.67
C PRO A 5 -23.86 -33.07 21.70
N THR A 6 -22.61 -32.80 22.08
CA THR A 6 -22.24 -31.76 23.05
C THR A 6 -22.80 -30.42 22.58
N PRO A 7 -23.56 -29.68 23.41
CA PRO A 7 -24.16 -28.42 23.00
C PRO A 7 -23.08 -27.43 22.56
N TYR A 8 -23.31 -26.78 21.41
CA TYR A 8 -22.39 -25.78 20.87
C TYR A 8 -22.33 -24.59 21.83
N ASN A 9 -21.22 -24.51 22.58
CA ASN A 9 -21.03 -23.47 23.58
C ASN A 9 -20.74 -22.14 22.86
N LYS A 10 -21.76 -21.25 22.78
CA LYS A 10 -21.57 -19.88 22.27
C LYS A 10 -20.51 -19.21 23.13
N ARG A 11 -19.35 -18.90 22.54
CA ARG A 11 -18.29 -18.16 23.22
C ARG A 11 -18.84 -16.80 23.67
N ASN A 12 -18.67 -16.49 24.96
CA ASN A 12 -19.07 -15.19 25.51
C ASN A 12 -18.21 -14.08 24.87
N PRO A 13 -18.81 -13.15 24.10
CA PRO A 13 -18.05 -12.11 23.41
C PRO A 13 -17.36 -11.14 24.36
N ALA A 14 -17.95 -10.87 25.53
CA ALA A 14 -17.36 -9.98 26.53
C ALA A 14 -16.06 -10.57 27.10
N LEU A 15 -16.12 -11.85 27.49
CA LEU A 15 -14.95 -12.57 28.00
C LEU A 15 -13.83 -12.67 26.94
N ARG A 16 -14.19 -12.84 25.66
CA ARG A 16 -13.20 -12.81 24.56
C ARG A 16 -12.51 -11.45 24.48
N ALA A 17 -13.26 -10.35 24.57
CA ALA A 17 -12.70 -8.99 24.50
C ALA A 17 -11.78 -8.70 25.70
N GLU A 18 -12.14 -9.14 26.90
CA GLU A 18 -11.29 -9.03 28.10
C GLU A 18 -9.97 -9.78 27.93
N HIS A 19 -10.02 -11.04 27.48
CA HIS A 19 -8.79 -11.81 27.20
C HIS A 19 -7.97 -11.20 26.07
N ALA A 20 -8.61 -10.63 25.06
CA ALA A 20 -7.92 -9.98 23.96
C ALA A 20 -7.11 -8.77 24.45
N ALA A 21 -7.70 -7.94 25.31
CA ALA A 21 -7.03 -6.83 25.98
C ALA A 21 -5.78 -7.30 26.76
N VAL A 22 -5.93 -8.33 27.59
CA VAL A 22 -4.82 -8.91 28.37
C VAL A 22 -3.71 -9.43 27.46
N VAL A 23 -4.06 -10.21 26.44
CA VAL A 23 -3.11 -10.78 25.47
C VAL A 23 -2.36 -9.68 24.72
N PHE A 24 -3.04 -8.60 24.35
CA PHE A 24 -2.43 -7.45 23.70
C PHE A 24 -1.44 -6.73 24.62
N ASP A 25 -1.79 -6.52 25.89
CA ASP A 25 -0.90 -5.87 26.87
C ASP A 25 0.34 -6.73 27.16
N LEU A 26 0.18 -8.06 27.30
CA LEU A 26 1.31 -8.99 27.40
C LEU A 26 2.20 -8.93 26.17
N LYS A 27 1.62 -8.74 24.97
CA LYS A 27 2.40 -8.61 23.76
C LYS A 27 3.21 -7.31 23.73
N ILE A 28 2.66 -6.20 24.21
CA ILE A 28 3.36 -4.91 24.37
C ILE A 28 4.52 -5.04 25.36
N GLN A 29 4.36 -5.83 26.42
CA GLN A 29 5.41 -6.11 27.41
C GLN A 29 6.56 -6.97 26.84
N GLY A 30 6.49 -7.38 25.58
CA GLY A 30 7.57 -8.08 24.87
C GLY A 30 7.45 -9.59 24.86
N LEU A 31 6.37 -10.17 25.42
CA LEU A 31 6.22 -11.62 25.45
C LEU A 31 6.00 -12.20 24.04
N SER A 32 6.55 -13.39 23.82
CA SER A 32 6.30 -14.21 22.63
C SER A 32 4.92 -14.85 22.68
N LEU A 33 4.37 -15.21 21.52
CA LEU A 33 3.06 -15.87 21.46
C LEU A 33 3.05 -17.22 22.18
N ARG A 34 4.20 -17.90 22.26
CA ARG A 34 4.35 -19.16 23.00
C ARG A 34 4.28 -18.94 24.50
N GLU A 35 5.00 -17.92 25.00
CA GLU A 35 4.94 -17.56 26.42
C GLU A 35 3.53 -17.12 26.84
N ILE A 36 2.80 -16.42 25.97
CA ILE A 36 1.40 -16.05 26.22
C ILE A 36 0.51 -17.29 26.30
N ASP A 37 0.66 -18.27 25.40
CA ASP A 37 -0.09 -19.54 25.45
C ASP A 37 0.21 -20.29 26.77
N ASP A 38 1.49 -20.41 27.13
CA ASP A 38 1.91 -21.07 28.37
C ASP A 38 1.39 -20.37 29.63
N LEU A 39 1.42 -19.03 29.67
CA LEU A 39 0.88 -18.24 30.78
C LEU A 39 -0.63 -18.34 30.88
N SER A 40 -1.33 -18.33 29.74
CA SER A 40 -2.80 -18.40 29.72
C SER A 40 -3.35 -19.74 30.24
N ARG A 41 -2.54 -20.80 30.19
CA ARG A 41 -2.92 -22.13 30.71
C ARG A 41 -2.87 -22.22 32.24
N LYS A 42 -2.10 -21.34 32.91
CA LYS A 42 -1.95 -21.39 34.37
C LYS A 42 -3.27 -20.99 35.05
N PRO A 43 -3.75 -21.70 36.08
CA PRO A 43 -4.99 -21.36 36.79
C PRO A 43 -4.98 -19.93 37.35
N ASP A 44 -3.85 -19.53 37.94
CA ASP A 44 -3.61 -18.17 38.43
C ASP A 44 -2.98 -17.26 37.35
N GLY A 45 -3.14 -17.65 36.08
CA GLY A 45 -2.63 -16.91 34.93
C GLY A 45 -3.45 -15.66 34.64
N PRO A 46 -2.94 -14.78 33.77
CA PRO A 46 -3.57 -13.48 33.47
C PRO A 46 -4.94 -13.60 32.78
N THR A 47 -5.33 -14.80 32.34
CA THR A 47 -6.64 -15.12 31.76
C THR A 47 -7.48 -16.05 32.66
N GLY A 48 -7.10 -16.21 33.94
CA GLY A 48 -7.84 -17.03 34.90
C GLY A 48 -7.89 -18.52 34.54
N GLY A 49 -6.83 -19.06 33.94
CA GLY A 49 -6.77 -20.46 33.48
C GLY A 49 -7.41 -20.73 32.12
N HIS A 50 -7.93 -19.70 31.43
CA HIS A 50 -8.44 -19.84 30.08
C HIS A 50 -7.32 -19.85 29.05
N ARG A 51 -6.91 -21.05 28.64
CA ARG A 51 -5.89 -21.21 27.61
C ARG A 51 -6.26 -20.48 26.31
N VAL A 52 -5.37 -19.60 25.88
CA VAL A 52 -5.39 -18.90 24.59
C VAL A 52 -4.29 -19.47 23.71
N SER A 53 -4.66 -20.25 22.69
CA SER A 53 -3.70 -20.81 21.75
C SER A 53 -2.96 -19.71 20.97
N VAL A 54 -1.75 -19.99 20.50
CA VAL A 54 -0.94 -19.09 19.66
C VAL A 54 -1.73 -18.46 18.50
N THR A 55 -2.54 -19.25 17.80
CA THR A 55 -3.39 -18.76 16.69
C THR A 55 -4.45 -17.79 17.19
N THR A 56 -5.12 -18.12 18.29
CA THR A 56 -6.15 -17.26 18.90
C THR A 56 -5.55 -15.98 19.44
N ALA A 57 -4.38 -16.05 20.07
CA ALA A 57 -3.64 -14.88 20.54
C ALA A 57 -3.29 -13.95 19.38
N LYS A 58 -2.86 -14.49 18.24
CA LYS A 58 -2.58 -13.71 17.03
C LYS A 58 -3.83 -12.98 16.51
N GLU A 59 -4.99 -13.63 16.50
CA GLU A 59 -6.26 -13.00 16.14
C GLU A 59 -6.64 -11.89 17.13
N MET A 60 -6.60 -12.18 18.43
CA MET A 60 -6.91 -11.22 19.49
C MET A 60 -6.01 -9.98 19.44
N ILE A 61 -4.70 -10.16 19.19
CA ILE A 61 -3.76 -9.05 19.04
C ILE A 61 -4.15 -8.19 17.83
N ARG A 62 -4.53 -8.81 16.70
CA ARG A 62 -4.99 -8.07 15.52
C ARG A 62 -6.28 -7.30 15.80
N GLU A 63 -7.24 -7.92 16.48
CA GLU A 63 -8.51 -7.28 16.87
C GLU A 63 -8.28 -6.07 17.80
N GLU A 64 -7.41 -6.20 18.80
CA GLU A 64 -7.07 -5.08 19.70
C GLU A 64 -6.21 -4.02 19.02
N ALA A 65 -5.27 -4.39 18.15
CA ALA A 65 -4.50 -3.43 17.36
C ALA A 65 -5.43 -2.60 16.48
N ALA A 66 -6.37 -3.25 15.79
CA ALA A 66 -7.38 -2.59 14.97
C ALA A 66 -8.30 -1.67 15.78
N ARG A 67 -8.53 -1.97 17.07
CA ARG A 67 -9.36 -1.14 17.94
C ARG A 67 -8.60 0.02 18.58
N ARG A 68 -7.38 -0.19 19.05
CA ARG A 68 -6.63 0.77 19.89
C ARG A 68 -5.60 1.59 19.11
N VAL A 69 -4.96 0.97 18.13
CA VAL A 69 -3.78 1.51 17.44
C VAL A 69 -4.14 2.06 16.08
N ASP A 70 -4.89 1.31 15.27
CA ASP A 70 -5.23 1.71 13.90
C ASP A 70 -5.95 3.07 13.84
N PRO A 71 -6.96 3.38 14.70
CA PRO A 71 -7.61 4.70 14.67
C PRO A 71 -6.65 5.85 14.94
N LYS A 72 -5.71 5.66 15.89
CA LYS A 72 -4.70 6.67 16.23
C LYS A 72 -3.67 6.83 15.11
N VAL A 73 -3.31 5.74 14.43
CA VAL A 73 -2.42 5.77 13.26
C VAL A 73 -3.10 6.50 12.11
N ASP A 74 -4.38 6.27 11.89
CA ASP A 74 -5.15 6.93 10.83
C ASP A 74 -5.36 8.42 11.13
N GLU A 75 -5.65 8.80 12.37
CA GLU A 75 -5.67 10.20 12.81
C GLU A 75 -4.31 10.88 12.58
N TYR A 76 -3.22 10.22 12.98
CA TYR A 76 -1.87 10.74 12.75
C TYR A 76 -1.57 10.90 11.26
N ARG A 77 -1.89 9.90 10.43
CA ARG A 77 -1.74 9.97 8.97
C ARG A 77 -2.55 11.12 8.40
N ALA A 78 -3.78 11.33 8.85
CA ALA A 78 -4.64 12.41 8.38
C ALA A 78 -4.04 13.79 8.71
N ILE A 79 -3.54 13.99 9.94
CA ILE A 79 -2.86 15.23 10.32
C ILE A 79 -1.62 15.48 9.45
N GLU A 80 -0.82 14.45 9.22
CA GLU A 80 0.41 14.59 8.45
C GLU A 80 0.12 14.83 6.95
N LEU A 81 -0.88 14.15 6.39
CA LEU A 81 -1.35 14.43 5.03
C LEU A 81 -1.84 15.87 4.88
N ALA A 82 -2.62 16.38 5.83
CA ALA A 82 -3.09 17.77 5.82
C ALA A 82 -1.92 18.78 5.86
N ARG A 83 -0.85 18.48 6.61
CA ARG A 83 0.36 19.31 6.62
C ARG A 83 1.09 19.32 5.28
N LEU A 84 1.22 18.15 4.65
CA LEU A 84 1.86 18.01 3.34
C LEU A 84 1.04 18.70 2.25
N GLU A 85 -0.30 18.62 2.31
CA GLU A 85 -1.20 19.35 1.41
C GLU A 85 -1.08 20.87 1.57
N ALA A 86 -1.07 21.37 2.81
CA ALA A 86 -0.83 22.79 3.09
C ALA A 86 0.57 23.25 2.65
N ALA A 87 1.57 22.36 2.65
CA ALA A 87 2.90 22.66 2.11
C ALA A 87 2.87 22.76 0.57
N LEU A 88 2.15 21.86 -0.11
CA LEU A 88 2.00 21.89 -1.57
C LEU A 88 1.30 23.17 -2.04
N GLU A 89 0.28 23.64 -1.31
CA GLU A 89 -0.40 24.90 -1.66
C GLU A 89 0.54 26.11 -1.53
N ARG A 90 1.36 26.17 -0.48
CA ARG A 90 2.40 27.21 -0.34
C ARG A 90 3.42 27.15 -1.46
N LEU A 91 3.86 25.95 -1.85
CA LEU A 91 4.79 25.75 -2.95
C LEU A 91 4.20 26.18 -4.30
N LYS A 92 2.90 25.96 -4.52
CA LYS A 92 2.18 26.46 -5.69
C LYS A 92 2.19 27.99 -5.74
N GLY A 93 1.87 28.67 -4.63
CA GLY A 93 1.94 30.13 -4.58
C GLY A 93 3.35 30.69 -4.88
N LEU A 94 4.41 29.99 -4.44
CA LEU A 94 5.79 30.36 -4.77
C LEU A 94 6.13 30.12 -6.24
N GLU A 95 5.63 29.04 -6.84
CA GLU A 95 5.79 28.79 -8.27
C GLU A 95 5.10 29.89 -9.09
N ASP A 96 3.86 30.21 -8.76
CA ASP A 96 3.08 31.24 -9.48
C ASP A 96 3.81 32.59 -9.45
N ALA A 97 4.33 32.99 -8.28
CA ALA A 97 5.12 34.21 -8.14
C ALA A 97 6.42 34.17 -8.96
N ALA A 98 7.13 33.05 -8.97
CA ALA A 98 8.35 32.91 -9.78
C ALA A 98 8.05 32.95 -11.29
N ARG A 99 6.94 32.33 -11.73
CA ARG A 99 6.47 32.38 -13.12
C ARG A 99 6.07 33.79 -13.53
N GLU A 100 5.48 34.56 -12.62
CA GLU A 100 5.17 35.98 -12.88
C GLU A 100 6.44 36.80 -13.12
N VAL A 101 7.53 36.54 -12.38
CA VAL A 101 8.83 37.17 -12.65
C VAL A 101 9.33 36.78 -14.04
N LEU A 102 9.27 35.51 -14.43
CA LEU A 102 9.72 35.05 -15.75
C LEU A 102 8.92 35.65 -16.92
N ALA A 103 7.66 36.01 -16.70
CA ALA A 103 6.80 36.60 -17.74
C ALA A 103 7.05 38.09 -17.98
N ARG A 104 7.77 38.77 -17.08
CA ARG A 104 8.05 40.22 -17.18
C ARG A 104 9.37 40.48 -17.91
N GLU A 105 9.43 41.62 -18.60
CA GLU A 105 10.69 42.17 -19.09
C GLU A 105 11.44 42.87 -17.97
N HIS A 106 12.73 42.56 -17.83
CA HIS A 106 13.59 43.11 -16.79
C HIS A 106 14.68 43.96 -17.43
N ILE A 107 14.88 45.15 -16.87
CA ILE A 107 15.89 46.10 -17.34
C ILE A 107 16.95 46.31 -16.27
N THR A 108 18.18 46.55 -16.69
CA THR A 108 19.31 46.74 -15.76
C THR A 108 19.21 48.13 -15.13
N VAL A 109 19.20 48.17 -13.80
CA VAL A 109 19.21 49.42 -13.01
C VAL A 109 20.47 49.46 -12.15
N ASN A 110 21.21 50.57 -12.21
CA ASN A 110 22.37 50.82 -11.36
C ASN A 110 22.23 52.17 -10.65
N ASN A 111 22.33 52.19 -9.32
CA ASN A 111 22.15 53.38 -8.48
C ASN A 111 20.86 54.17 -8.79
N GLY A 112 19.76 53.46 -9.07
CA GLY A 112 18.46 54.06 -9.39
C GLY A 112 18.35 54.65 -10.80
N ARG A 113 19.35 54.42 -11.67
CA ARG A 113 19.32 54.85 -13.08
C ARG A 113 19.27 53.64 -14.00
N ILE A 114 18.45 53.70 -15.05
CA ILE A 114 18.37 52.69 -16.10
C ILE A 114 19.65 52.76 -16.93
N ILE A 115 20.30 51.62 -17.14
CA ILE A 115 21.46 51.54 -18.04
C ILE A 115 20.93 51.40 -19.47
N VAL A 116 21.39 52.29 -20.35
CA VAL A 116 21.04 52.30 -21.77
C VAL A 116 22.28 51.95 -22.58
N HIS A 117 22.13 51.06 -23.56
CA HIS A 117 23.16 50.65 -24.50
C HIS A 117 22.58 50.75 -25.92
N ASP A 118 23.30 51.41 -26.83
CA ASP A 118 22.86 51.64 -28.23
C ASP A 118 21.44 52.23 -28.39
N GLY A 119 21.07 53.11 -27.46
CA GLY A 119 19.77 53.81 -27.48
C GLY A 119 18.59 53.00 -26.92
N ALA A 120 18.81 51.76 -26.46
CA ALA A 120 17.80 50.92 -25.81
C ALA A 120 18.18 50.57 -24.36
N PRO A 121 17.21 50.37 -23.44
CA PRO A 121 17.48 49.83 -22.11
C PRO A 121 18.19 48.48 -22.20
N LEU A 122 19.24 48.29 -21.41
CA LEU A 122 19.96 47.01 -21.33
C LEU A 122 19.09 45.98 -20.60
N PRO A 123 18.78 44.82 -21.20
CA PRO A 123 18.02 43.76 -20.52
C PRO A 123 18.82 43.17 -19.36
N ASP A 124 18.13 42.80 -18.27
CA ASP A 124 18.73 42.16 -17.09
C ASP A 124 18.15 40.75 -16.88
N ASP A 125 18.97 39.73 -17.09
CA ASP A 125 18.57 38.33 -16.88
C ASP A 125 18.77 37.87 -15.43
N SER A 126 19.31 38.71 -14.54
CA SER A 126 19.55 38.33 -13.13
C SER A 126 18.26 37.94 -12.39
N PRO A 127 17.14 38.69 -12.52
CA PRO A 127 15.85 38.27 -11.95
C PRO A 127 15.31 36.97 -12.55
N VAL A 128 15.57 36.74 -13.85
CA VAL A 128 15.16 35.52 -14.56
C VAL A 128 15.90 34.30 -14.01
N LEU A 129 17.23 34.39 -13.90
CA LEU A 129 18.06 33.32 -13.34
C LEU A 129 17.71 33.03 -11.87
N ALA A 130 17.46 34.07 -11.08
CA ALA A 130 17.01 33.92 -9.71
C ALA A 130 15.64 33.22 -9.62
N ALA A 131 14.70 33.55 -10.51
CA ALA A 131 13.40 32.87 -10.57
C ALA A 131 13.54 31.39 -10.96
N ILE A 132 14.41 31.05 -11.92
CA ILE A 132 14.70 29.66 -12.30
C ILE A 132 15.27 28.87 -11.12
N ASP A 133 16.23 29.41 -10.38
CA ASP A 133 16.78 28.76 -9.18
C ASP A 133 15.68 28.50 -8.11
N ARG A 134 14.74 29.44 -7.95
CA ARG A 134 13.58 29.24 -7.06
C ARG A 134 12.65 28.15 -7.55
N LEU A 135 12.39 28.07 -8.86
CA LEU A 135 11.57 27.00 -9.43
C LEU A 135 12.19 25.62 -9.21
N ILE A 136 13.51 25.48 -9.41
CA ILE A 136 14.23 24.21 -9.13
C ILE A 136 14.05 23.81 -7.67
N LYS A 137 14.23 24.75 -6.73
CA LYS A 137 14.03 24.49 -5.29
C LYS A 137 12.60 24.11 -4.94
N VAL A 138 11.61 24.70 -5.60
CA VAL A 138 10.19 24.35 -5.43
C VAL A 138 9.95 22.92 -5.93
N GLU A 139 10.51 22.55 -7.08
CA GLU A 139 10.37 21.21 -7.65
C GLU A 139 11.01 20.14 -6.75
N ASP A 140 12.22 20.38 -6.26
CA ASP A 140 12.88 19.49 -5.29
C ASP A 140 12.02 19.29 -4.03
N ALA A 141 11.41 20.36 -3.52
CA ALA A 141 10.52 20.29 -2.37
C ALA A 141 9.23 19.51 -2.65
N ARG A 142 8.70 19.59 -3.89
CA ARG A 142 7.53 18.79 -4.30
C ARG A 142 7.85 17.31 -4.39
N GLN A 143 9.00 16.95 -4.96
CA GLN A 143 9.45 15.56 -5.04
C GLN A 143 9.56 14.94 -3.64
N ARG A 144 10.18 15.64 -2.69
CA ARG A 144 10.27 15.19 -1.28
C ARG A 144 8.91 15.03 -0.61
N ASN A 145 7.96 15.94 -0.88
CA ASN A 145 6.58 15.81 -0.39
C ASN A 145 5.90 14.57 -0.99
N SER A 146 6.07 14.33 -2.29
CA SER A 146 5.50 13.16 -2.98
C SER A 146 6.02 11.85 -2.40
N GLU A 147 7.34 11.74 -2.19
CA GLU A 147 7.94 10.59 -1.51
C GLU A 147 7.37 10.39 -0.10
N SER A 148 7.25 11.48 0.67
CA SER A 148 6.71 11.41 2.03
C SER A 148 5.26 10.91 2.04
N ARG A 149 4.43 11.37 1.10
CA ARG A 149 3.06 10.88 0.91
C ARG A 149 3.03 9.40 0.52
N ARG A 150 3.89 8.97 -0.41
CA ARG A 150 3.97 7.56 -0.83
C ARG A 150 4.33 6.64 0.34
N ARG A 151 5.30 7.05 1.18
CA ARG A 151 5.69 6.32 2.38
C ARG A 151 4.55 6.27 3.41
N LEU A 152 3.88 7.39 3.67
CA LEU A 152 2.75 7.46 4.63
C LEU A 152 1.57 6.59 4.21
N LEU A 153 1.26 6.56 2.91
CA LEU A 153 0.18 5.76 2.34
C LEU A 153 0.57 4.30 2.08
N GLY A 154 1.83 3.92 2.30
CA GLY A 154 2.31 2.57 2.02
C GLY A 154 2.37 2.21 0.53
N LEU A 155 2.35 3.20 -0.37
CA LEU A 155 2.47 2.96 -1.83
C LEU A 155 3.83 2.38 -2.22
N ASP A 156 4.84 2.56 -1.37
CA ASP A 156 6.17 1.98 -1.53
C ASP A 156 6.31 0.61 -0.85
N MET A 157 5.26 0.06 -0.24
CA MET A 157 5.34 -1.27 0.36
C MET A 157 5.45 -2.34 -0.72
N PRO A 158 6.36 -3.32 -0.58
CA PRO A 158 6.49 -4.42 -1.53
C PRO A 158 5.20 -5.23 -1.54
N VAL A 159 4.47 -5.19 -2.65
CA VAL A 159 3.28 -6.01 -2.87
C VAL A 159 3.76 -7.43 -3.18
N LYS A 160 3.43 -8.39 -2.30
CA LYS A 160 3.61 -9.81 -2.62
C LYS A 160 2.55 -10.21 -3.63
N VAL A 161 2.97 -10.42 -4.87
CA VAL A 161 2.11 -10.99 -5.90
C VAL A 161 2.23 -12.51 -5.81
N ASP A 162 1.15 -13.19 -5.41
CA ASP A 162 1.03 -14.64 -5.60
C ASP A 162 0.80 -14.87 -7.10
N ALA A 163 1.89 -14.99 -7.85
CA ALA A 163 1.84 -15.40 -9.25
C ALA A 163 1.78 -16.93 -9.28
N GLN A 164 0.63 -17.49 -9.67
CA GLN A 164 0.60 -18.89 -10.14
C GLN A 164 1.30 -18.93 -11.50
N VAL A 165 2.59 -19.24 -11.48
CA VAL A 165 3.36 -19.52 -12.70
C VAL A 165 3.05 -20.95 -13.09
N THR A 166 2.16 -21.13 -14.05
CA THR A 166 2.00 -22.43 -14.72
C THR A 166 3.07 -22.53 -15.79
N GLU A 167 4.15 -23.25 -15.48
CA GLU A 167 5.15 -23.59 -16.49
C GLU A 167 4.53 -24.61 -17.45
N THR A 168 4.09 -24.13 -18.62
CA THR A 168 3.74 -25.01 -19.73
C THR A 168 5.03 -25.65 -20.24
N THR A 169 5.20 -26.94 -20.00
CA THR A 169 6.39 -27.66 -20.44
C THR A 169 6.28 -28.02 -21.93
N GLN A 170 7.40 -28.34 -22.59
CA GLN A 170 7.37 -28.84 -23.98
C GLN A 170 6.53 -30.11 -24.12
N GLN A 171 6.48 -30.94 -23.08
CA GLN A 171 5.64 -32.14 -23.05
C GLN A 171 4.14 -31.80 -23.10
N ASP A 172 3.74 -30.70 -22.46
CA ASP A 172 2.34 -30.24 -22.49
C ASP A 172 1.94 -29.72 -23.88
N LEU A 173 2.88 -29.11 -24.61
CA LEU A 173 2.66 -28.68 -26.00
C LEU A 173 2.53 -29.89 -26.93
N GLU A 174 3.41 -30.88 -26.79
CA GLU A 174 3.34 -32.13 -27.57
C GLU A 174 2.05 -32.91 -27.29
N LEU A 175 1.60 -32.96 -26.03
CA LEU A 175 0.32 -33.57 -25.65
C LEU A 175 -0.88 -32.82 -26.26
N GLN A 176 -0.84 -31.49 -26.30
CA GLN A 176 -1.90 -30.70 -26.95
C GLN A 176 -1.95 -30.94 -28.45
N GLU A 177 -0.80 -31.06 -29.12
CA GLU A 177 -0.73 -31.40 -30.54
C GLU A 177 -1.26 -32.83 -30.80
N MET A 178 -0.88 -33.79 -29.97
CA MET A 178 -1.37 -35.17 -30.10
C MET A 178 -2.89 -35.28 -29.88
N ILE A 179 -3.46 -34.53 -28.94
CA ILE A 179 -4.91 -34.46 -28.73
C ILE A 179 -5.61 -33.83 -29.93
N ARG A 180 -5.00 -32.81 -30.55
CA ARG A 180 -5.54 -32.16 -31.75
C ARG A 180 -5.58 -33.12 -32.94
N ASP A 181 -4.50 -33.86 -33.14
CA ASP A 181 -4.40 -34.87 -34.20
C ASP A 181 -5.36 -36.03 -33.99
N ALA A 182 -5.49 -36.52 -32.74
CA ALA A 182 -6.43 -37.57 -32.40
C ALA A 182 -7.89 -37.14 -32.65
N ARG A 183 -8.25 -35.91 -32.27
CA ARG A 183 -9.59 -35.35 -32.54
C ARG A 183 -9.86 -35.22 -34.04
N ALA A 184 -8.88 -34.78 -34.82
CA ALA A 184 -9.02 -34.67 -36.26
C ALA A 184 -9.26 -36.04 -36.93
N ARG A 185 -8.58 -37.11 -36.48
CA ARG A 185 -8.79 -38.47 -37.01
C ARG A 185 -10.17 -39.02 -36.69
N VAL A 186 -10.61 -38.89 -35.44
CA VAL A 186 -11.96 -39.32 -35.01
C VAL A 186 -13.03 -38.60 -35.82
N GLN A 187 -12.85 -37.31 -36.08
CA GLN A 187 -13.81 -36.51 -36.85
C GLN A 187 -13.91 -36.95 -38.32
N LEU A 188 -12.80 -37.40 -38.92
CA LEU A 188 -12.79 -37.96 -40.28
C LEU A 188 -13.43 -39.35 -40.34
N GLU A 189 -13.17 -40.20 -39.33
CA GLU A 189 -13.81 -41.53 -39.22
C GLU A 189 -15.32 -41.41 -39.02
N GLU A 190 -15.76 -40.47 -38.17
CA GLU A 190 -17.19 -40.18 -37.98
C GLU A 190 -17.85 -39.69 -39.28
N GLN A 191 -17.19 -38.82 -40.05
CA GLN A 191 -17.69 -38.38 -41.36
C GLN A 191 -17.79 -39.54 -42.36
N GLN A 192 -16.82 -40.44 -42.37
CA GLN A 192 -16.85 -41.62 -43.25
C GLN A 192 -17.95 -42.63 -42.86
N ILE A 193 -18.25 -42.77 -41.58
CA ILE A 193 -19.36 -43.62 -41.11
C ILE A 193 -20.71 -43.00 -41.48
N VAL A 194 -20.83 -41.67 -41.39
CA VAL A 194 -22.04 -40.94 -41.81
C VAL A 194 -22.25 -41.02 -43.33
N ASP A 195 -21.19 -40.84 -44.12
CA ASP A 195 -21.26 -40.91 -45.59
C ASP A 195 -21.38 -42.36 -46.10
N GLY A 196 -20.75 -43.33 -45.44
CA GLY A 196 -20.83 -44.76 -45.76
C GLY A 196 -22.11 -45.46 -45.29
N GLY A 197 -22.93 -44.79 -44.47
CA GLY A 197 -24.27 -45.26 -44.09
C GLY A 197 -25.39 -44.84 -45.05
N ALA A 198 -25.06 -44.23 -46.19
CA ALA A 198 -25.99 -43.70 -47.19
C ALA A 198 -26.04 -44.51 -48.51
N GLU A 199 -25.59 -45.76 -48.52
CA GLU A 199 -25.86 -46.75 -49.60
C GLU A 199 -26.89 -47.81 -49.18
#